data_AF-A0A139BN61-F1
#
_entry.id   AF-A0A139BN61-F1
#
_cell.length_a   1.000
_cell.length_b   1.000
_cell.length_c   1.000
_cell.angle_alpha   90.00
_cell.angle_beta   90.00
_cell.angle_gamma   90.00
#
_symmetry.space_group_name_H-M   'P 1'
#
loop_
_entity.id
_entity.type
_entity.pdbx_description
1 polymer ?
#
loop_
_entity_poly.entity_id
_entity_poly.type
_entity_poly.pdbx_seq_one_letter_code
_entity_poly.pdbx_strand_id
1 'polypeptide(L)'
;MSYVTKICIALFALLLSGQNASASMDCEGTFPNFITDVCWSCAFPIEFGTVPINITGSSGQETTVDSGVGAVCICGINPGVTISFWEPLRDIDVVRKPFCMSTLGGVDMNPGFDAPHGTQTKKDNSDMTSFYQAHWYVDPLMQLLQLVLDSRCIEQKGFDVAYLTEFDPLWNDDEMTAIINPDSFLFGNLPAQ
;
A
#
# COMPACT_ATOMS: atom_id res chain seq x y z
N MET A 1 44.65 40.40 -27.40
CA MET A 1 44.56 39.49 -26.24
C MET A 1 43.27 39.64 -25.43
N SER A 2 42.74 40.84 -25.16
CA SER A 2 41.55 41.00 -24.29
C SER A 2 40.25 40.38 -24.81
N TYR A 3 40.00 40.36 -26.13
CA TYR A 3 38.75 39.83 -26.70
C TYR A 3 38.65 38.31 -26.68
N VAL A 4 39.76 37.61 -26.95
CA VAL A 4 39.82 36.14 -26.94
C VAL A 4 39.60 35.60 -25.53
N THR A 5 40.18 36.25 -24.51
CA THR A 5 39.97 35.87 -23.11
C THR A 5 38.51 36.06 -22.69
N LYS A 6 37.84 37.13 -23.12
CA LYS A 6 36.42 37.38 -22.83
C LYS A 6 35.50 36.36 -23.50
N ILE A 7 35.81 35.95 -24.73
CA ILE A 7 35.05 34.92 -25.45
C ILE A 7 35.22 33.55 -24.78
N CYS A 8 36.44 33.19 -24.37
CA CYS A 8 36.67 31.93 -23.65
C CYS A 8 35.96 31.89 -22.29
N ILE A 9 35.93 33.01 -21.56
CA ILE A 9 35.21 33.10 -20.27
C ILE A 9 33.69 32.99 -20.50
N ALA A 10 33.15 33.62 -21.55
CA ALA A 10 31.73 33.52 -21.88
C ALA A 10 31.32 32.10 -22.30
N LEU A 11 32.15 31.41 -23.10
CA LEU A 11 31.94 30.01 -23.48
C LEU A 11 32.03 29.06 -22.28
N PHE A 12 32.97 29.30 -21.36
CA PHE A 12 33.09 28.52 -20.13
C PHE A 12 31.88 28.73 -19.20
N ALA A 13 31.39 29.97 -19.07
CA ALA A 13 30.16 30.26 -18.32
C ALA A 13 28.89 29.62 -18.93
N LEU A 14 28.84 29.51 -20.26
CA LEU A 14 27.75 28.82 -20.96
C LEU A 14 27.79 27.30 -20.77
N LEU A 15 28.99 26.72 -20.61
CA LEU A 15 29.16 25.29 -20.32
C LEU A 15 28.81 24.93 -18.87
N LEU A 16 28.96 25.86 -17.91
CA LEU A 16 28.57 25.63 -16.51
C LEU A 16 27.07 25.82 -16.22
N SER A 17 26.30 26.43 -17.13
CA SER A 17 24.85 26.65 -16.96
C SER A 17 23.99 25.49 -17.44
N GLY A 18 24.60 24.41 -17.94
CA GLY A 18 23.90 23.21 -18.45
C GLY A 18 23.61 22.11 -17.43
N GLN A 19 23.63 22.39 -16.12
CA GLN A 19 23.19 21.40 -15.14
C GLN A 19 21.66 21.38 -15.06
N ASN A 20 21.03 20.61 -15.96
CA ASN A 20 19.68 20.13 -15.71
C ASN A 20 19.78 19.16 -14.53
N ALA A 21 19.41 19.63 -13.33
CA ALA A 21 19.07 18.73 -12.24
C ALA A 21 17.81 17.97 -12.67
N SER A 22 17.99 16.79 -13.29
CA SER A 22 16.92 15.80 -13.23
C SER A 22 16.79 15.45 -11.76
N ALA A 23 15.72 15.91 -11.12
CA ALA A 23 15.30 15.36 -9.86
C ALA A 23 14.93 13.90 -10.14
N SER A 24 15.90 12.98 -10.03
CA SER A 24 15.55 11.56 -9.94
C SER A 24 14.74 11.42 -8.67
N MET A 25 13.49 10.99 -8.80
CA MET A 25 12.80 10.46 -7.63
C MET A 25 13.53 9.18 -7.28
N ASP A 26 14.28 9.20 -6.18
CA ASP A 26 15.03 8.02 -5.77
C ASP A 26 14.03 6.94 -5.32
N CYS A 27 14.25 5.72 -5.81
CA CYS A 27 13.46 4.56 -5.41
C CYS A 27 14.15 3.90 -4.24
N GLU A 28 13.74 4.28 -3.04
CA GLU A 28 14.29 3.74 -1.80
C GLU A 28 13.23 2.93 -1.07
N GLY A 29 13.67 1.85 -0.43
CA GLY A 29 12.80 0.96 0.30
C GLY A 29 13.56 -0.19 0.93
N THR A 30 12.93 -0.86 1.89
CA THR A 30 13.49 -2.02 2.58
C THR A 30 12.41 -3.06 2.73
N PHE A 31 12.76 -4.33 2.52
CA PHE A 31 11.84 -5.42 2.78
C PHE A 31 11.48 -5.47 4.26
N PRO A 32 10.18 -5.48 4.62
CA PRO A 32 9.74 -5.44 6.00
C PRO A 32 10.21 -6.70 6.74
N ASN A 33 10.66 -6.52 7.98
CA ASN A 33 10.94 -7.64 8.87
C ASN A 33 9.64 -8.08 9.55
N PHE A 34 9.15 -9.22 9.09
CA PHE A 34 7.95 -9.89 9.57
C PHE A 34 7.88 -10.15 11.08
N ILE A 35 9.01 -10.17 11.80
CA ILE A 35 9.00 -10.36 13.26
C ILE A 35 8.87 -9.02 13.99
N THR A 36 9.58 -7.98 13.54
CA THR A 36 9.71 -6.71 14.28
C THR A 36 8.78 -5.60 13.81
N ASP A 37 8.44 -5.59 12.52
CA ASP A 37 7.77 -4.46 11.88
C ASP A 37 6.24 -4.68 11.81
N VAL A 38 5.79 -5.88 12.20
CA VAL A 38 4.39 -6.27 12.25
C VAL A 38 3.82 -6.02 13.64
N CYS A 39 2.65 -5.38 13.71
CA CYS A 39 1.93 -5.19 14.96
C CYS A 39 1.27 -6.50 15.43
N TRP A 40 2.01 -7.34 16.16
CA TRP A 40 1.46 -8.58 16.73
C TRP A 40 0.37 -8.37 17.78
N SER A 41 0.38 -7.22 18.48
CA SER A 41 -0.71 -6.84 19.39
C SER A 41 -2.00 -6.45 18.65
N CYS A 42 -1.93 -6.23 17.33
CA CYS A 42 -3.07 -5.96 16.48
C CYS A 42 -3.78 -7.23 16.00
N ALA A 43 -3.17 -8.42 16.16
CA ALA A 43 -3.82 -9.69 15.85
C ALA A 43 -4.91 -10.09 16.87
N PHE A 44 -4.96 -9.41 18.02
CA PHE A 44 -5.89 -9.66 19.12
C PHE A 44 -7.14 -8.78 19.01
N PRO A 45 -8.31 -9.25 19.50
CA PRO A 45 -8.54 -10.50 20.23
C PRO A 45 -8.42 -11.75 19.35
N ILE A 46 -7.80 -12.81 19.89
CA ILE A 46 -7.84 -14.15 19.28
C ILE A 46 -8.89 -14.94 20.05
N GLU A 47 -9.94 -15.37 19.37
CA GLU A 47 -11.03 -16.13 19.98
C GLU A 47 -11.04 -17.57 19.49
N PHE A 48 -11.20 -18.49 20.44
CA PHE A 48 -11.44 -19.91 20.16
C PHE A 48 -12.88 -20.21 20.53
N GLY A 49 -13.71 -20.46 19.53
CA GLY A 49 -15.15 -20.58 19.72
C GLY A 49 -15.78 -19.26 20.13
N THR A 50 -16.22 -19.18 21.39
CA THR A 50 -16.86 -18.00 21.99
C THR A 50 -16.03 -17.41 23.12
N VAL A 51 -14.77 -17.84 23.27
CA VAL A 51 -13.89 -17.41 24.36
C VAL A 51 -12.80 -16.51 23.79
N PRO A 52 -12.87 -15.18 24.01
CA PRO A 52 -11.83 -14.27 23.60
C PRO A 52 -10.61 -14.38 24.51
N ILE A 53 -9.44 -14.49 23.90
CA ILE A 53 -8.14 -14.40 24.57
C ILE A 53 -7.53 -13.05 24.19
N ASN A 54 -7.29 -12.23 25.20
CA ASN A 54 -6.62 -10.94 25.06
C ASN A 54 -5.27 -10.99 25.78
N ILE A 55 -4.28 -10.30 25.20
CA ILE A 55 -3.00 -10.04 25.87
C ILE A 55 -2.99 -8.65 26.50
N THR A 56 -2.19 -8.48 27.54
CA THR A 56 -1.86 -7.17 28.12
C THR A 56 -1.17 -6.33 27.05
N GLY A 57 -1.80 -5.23 26.61
CA GLY A 57 -1.30 -4.39 25.52
C GLY A 57 -1.90 -4.68 24.14
N SER A 58 -2.99 -5.45 24.06
CA SER A 58 -3.81 -5.56 22.84
C SER A 58 -4.30 -4.17 22.39
N SER A 59 -4.33 -3.96 21.07
CA SER A 59 -4.70 -2.66 20.48
C SER A 59 -6.19 -2.31 20.57
N GLY A 60 -6.98 -3.11 21.29
CA GLY A 60 -8.41 -2.89 21.49
C GLY A 60 -9.25 -3.06 20.23
N GLN A 61 -8.84 -3.95 19.31
CA GLN A 61 -9.64 -4.25 18.13
C GLN A 61 -10.98 -4.88 18.52
N GLU A 62 -11.99 -4.63 17.68
CA GLU A 62 -13.32 -5.20 17.85
C GLU A 62 -13.28 -6.72 17.63
N THR A 63 -14.19 -7.42 18.31
CA THR A 63 -14.37 -8.86 18.15
C THR A 63 -15.08 -9.14 16.84
N THR A 64 -14.51 -9.99 15.98
CA THR A 64 -15.12 -10.37 14.70
C THR A 64 -16.10 -11.55 14.81
N VAL A 65 -16.29 -12.11 16.02
CA VAL A 65 -17.25 -13.20 16.23
C VAL A 65 -18.66 -12.65 16.22
N ASP A 66 -19.34 -12.88 15.10
CA ASP A 66 -20.78 -12.68 15.03
C ASP A 66 -21.45 -13.67 16.00
N SER A 67 -22.33 -13.15 16.84
CA SER A 67 -22.99 -13.87 17.96
C SER A 67 -23.80 -15.13 17.57
N GLY A 68 -23.84 -15.48 16.28
CA GLY A 68 -24.51 -16.66 15.74
C GLY A 68 -23.60 -17.85 15.38
N VAL A 69 -22.27 -17.73 15.44
CA VAL A 69 -21.36 -18.83 15.07
C VAL A 69 -21.00 -19.68 16.31
N GLY A 70 -21.47 -20.92 16.35
CA GLY A 70 -21.16 -21.85 17.44
C GLY A 70 -19.67 -22.21 17.52
N ALA A 71 -19.20 -22.63 18.69
CA ALA A 71 -17.79 -22.95 18.94
C ALA A 71 -17.23 -24.11 18.09
N VAL A 72 -18.11 -24.90 17.49
CA VAL A 72 -17.78 -26.05 16.63
C VAL A 72 -18.28 -25.74 15.22
N CYS A 73 -17.39 -25.84 14.24
CA CYS A 73 -17.71 -25.75 12.83
C CYS A 73 -17.50 -27.08 12.12
N ILE A 74 -18.14 -27.26 10.97
CA ILE A 74 -17.91 -28.40 10.09
C ILE A 74 -17.32 -27.87 8.80
N CYS A 75 -16.07 -28.24 8.53
CA CYS A 75 -15.40 -27.90 7.28
C CYS A 75 -15.34 -29.14 6.40
N GLY A 76 -16.32 -29.25 5.50
CA GLY A 76 -16.56 -30.46 4.72
C GLY A 76 -17.08 -31.61 5.61
N ILE A 77 -16.25 -32.62 5.85
CA ILE A 77 -16.57 -33.76 6.73
C ILE A 77 -15.83 -33.72 8.07
N ASN A 78 -14.90 -32.77 8.25
CA ASN A 78 -14.06 -32.70 9.43
C ASN A 78 -14.68 -31.74 10.45
N PRO A 79 -14.94 -32.19 11.69
CA PRO A 79 -15.31 -31.28 12.77
C PRO A 79 -14.09 -30.41 13.13
N GLY A 80 -14.33 -29.11 13.29
CA GLY A 80 -13.33 -28.12 13.66
C GLY A 80 -13.86 -27.22 14.77
N VAL A 81 -12.97 -26.37 15.29
CA VAL A 81 -13.34 -25.27 16.19
C VAL A 81 -13.25 -23.98 15.42
N THR A 82 -14.15 -23.04 15.70
CA THR A 82 -14.07 -21.71 15.10
C THR A 82 -12.94 -20.95 15.77
N ILE A 83 -12.13 -20.28 14.93
CA ILE A 83 -11.09 -19.37 15.39
C ILE A 83 -11.34 -18.03 14.73
N SER A 84 -11.10 -16.96 15.48
CA SER A 84 -11.34 -15.60 15.04
C SER A 84 -10.16 -14.74 15.48
N PHE A 85 -9.55 -14.01 14.56
CA PHE A 85 -8.39 -13.15 14.82
C PHE A 85 -8.24 -12.15 13.67
N TRP A 86 -7.45 -11.09 13.91
CA TRP A 86 -7.12 -10.12 12.88
C TRP A 86 -5.84 -10.54 12.16
N GLU A 87 -5.91 -10.70 10.84
CA GLU A 87 -4.76 -11.03 10.01
C GLU A 87 -4.35 -9.90 9.06
N PRO A 88 -3.04 -9.61 8.95
CA PRO A 88 -2.52 -8.76 7.88
C PRO A 88 -2.55 -9.57 6.57
N LEU A 89 -3.55 -9.29 5.73
CA LEU A 89 -3.73 -9.95 4.43
C LEU A 89 -3.12 -9.19 3.27
N ARG A 90 -2.91 -7.89 3.44
CA ARG A 90 -2.47 -6.98 2.39
C ARG A 90 -1.45 -6.01 2.97
N ASP A 91 -0.38 -5.83 2.22
CA ASP A 91 0.53 -4.70 2.41
C ASP A 91 0.31 -3.71 1.26
N ILE A 92 0.42 -2.42 1.56
CA ILE A 92 0.24 -1.35 0.58
C ILE A 92 1.43 -0.42 0.70
N ASP A 93 2.24 -0.37 -0.35
CA ASP A 93 3.24 0.67 -0.45
C ASP A 93 2.61 1.95 -1.04
N VAL A 94 3.18 3.11 -0.68
CA VAL A 94 2.74 4.40 -1.20
C VAL A 94 3.96 5.16 -1.66
N VAL A 95 4.07 5.40 -2.96
CA VAL A 95 5.29 5.94 -3.59
C VAL A 95 4.98 7.12 -4.51
N ARG A 96 5.99 7.97 -4.72
CA ARG A 96 5.90 9.07 -5.69
C ARG A 96 6.44 8.69 -7.06
N LYS A 97 7.49 7.86 -7.08
CA LYS A 97 8.05 7.34 -8.32
C LYS A 97 7.17 6.17 -8.79
N PRO A 98 6.62 6.24 -10.01
CA PRO A 98 5.84 5.12 -10.54
C PRO A 98 6.71 3.86 -10.65
N PHE A 99 6.11 2.70 -10.40
CA PHE A 99 6.77 1.38 -10.43
C PHE A 99 7.90 1.18 -9.42
N CYS A 100 8.04 2.08 -8.45
CA CYS A 100 9.01 1.91 -7.38
C CYS A 100 8.43 1.04 -6.27
N MET A 101 8.87 -0.21 -6.18
CA MET A 101 8.39 -1.16 -5.16
C MET A 101 9.18 -0.94 -3.87
N SER A 102 8.71 -0.05 -3.00
CA SER A 102 9.44 0.30 -1.77
C SER A 102 9.42 -0.83 -0.75
N THR A 103 8.31 -1.56 -0.62
CA THR A 103 8.22 -2.79 0.19
C THR A 103 9.17 -3.88 -0.33
N LEU A 104 9.47 -3.95 -1.63
CA LEU A 104 10.38 -4.97 -2.18
C LEU A 104 11.86 -4.57 -2.13
N GLY A 105 12.22 -3.58 -1.30
CA GLY A 105 13.60 -3.13 -1.16
C GLY A 105 14.01 -2.03 -2.15
N GLY A 106 13.04 -1.25 -2.65
CA GLY A 106 13.31 -0.17 -3.59
C GLY A 106 13.61 -0.66 -5.01
N VAL A 107 12.97 -1.76 -5.43
CA VAL A 107 13.12 -2.29 -6.79
C VAL A 107 12.30 -1.44 -7.76
N ASP A 108 12.96 -0.90 -8.78
CA ASP A 108 12.31 -0.21 -9.89
C ASP A 108 11.88 -1.22 -10.96
N MET A 109 10.57 -1.42 -11.11
CA MET A 109 9.98 -2.37 -12.07
C MET A 109 9.49 -1.70 -13.35
N ASN A 110 9.96 -0.49 -13.67
CA ASN A 110 9.47 0.28 -14.81
C ASN A 110 9.47 -0.55 -16.13
N PRO A 111 8.29 -0.87 -16.68
CA PRO A 111 8.14 -1.65 -17.90
C PRO A 111 8.35 -0.83 -19.19
N GLY A 112 8.62 0.48 -19.07
CA GLY A 112 8.95 1.36 -20.18
C GLY A 112 7.80 2.21 -20.72
N PHE A 113 6.65 2.24 -20.05
CA PHE A 113 5.59 3.21 -20.34
C PHE A 113 5.47 4.25 -19.21
N ASP A 114 4.95 5.42 -19.56
CA ASP A 114 4.88 6.55 -18.65
C ASP A 114 3.62 6.46 -17.77
N ALA A 115 3.78 6.73 -16.49
CA ALA A 115 2.69 6.77 -15.52
C ALA A 115 2.80 8.06 -14.69
N PRO A 116 1.68 8.64 -14.24
CA PRO A 116 1.69 9.88 -13.48
C PRO A 116 2.60 9.76 -12.24
N HIS A 117 3.49 10.73 -12.06
CA HIS A 117 4.34 10.78 -10.87
C HIS A 117 3.68 11.53 -9.71
N GLY A 118 3.95 11.09 -8.50
CA GLY A 118 3.52 11.73 -7.27
C GLY A 118 4.04 13.16 -7.18
N THR A 119 3.14 14.14 -7.20
CA THR A 119 3.47 15.57 -7.09
C THR A 119 2.84 16.16 -5.84
N GLN A 120 3.59 17.05 -5.19
CA GLN A 120 3.10 17.90 -4.10
C GLN A 120 3.02 19.32 -4.64
N THR A 121 1.81 19.82 -4.88
CA THR A 121 1.61 21.21 -5.32
C THR A 121 0.93 21.98 -4.20
N LYS A 122 1.60 23.04 -3.75
CA LYS A 122 1.03 24.00 -2.81
C LYS A 122 0.49 25.17 -3.62
N LYS A 123 -0.82 25.39 -3.55
CA LYS A 123 -1.45 26.59 -4.12
C LYS A 123 -1.31 27.75 -3.13
N ASP A 124 -1.02 28.95 -3.62
CA ASP A 124 -0.92 30.15 -2.78
C ASP A 124 -2.30 30.45 -2.14
N ASN A 125 -2.36 30.23 -0.82
CA ASN A 125 -3.54 30.16 0.07
C ASN A 125 -4.13 28.75 0.26
N SER A 126 -3.74 28.16 1.40
CA SER A 126 -4.23 26.94 2.10
C SER A 126 -4.23 25.58 1.41
N ASP A 127 -4.38 25.49 0.10
CA ASP A 127 -4.68 24.19 -0.52
C ASP A 127 -3.40 23.47 -0.97
N MET A 128 -3.11 22.34 -0.30
CA MET A 128 -2.03 21.42 -0.65
C MET A 128 -2.63 20.19 -1.32
N THR A 129 -2.31 19.98 -2.59
CA THR A 129 -2.69 18.76 -3.31
C THR A 129 -1.50 17.84 -3.42
N SER A 130 -1.68 16.58 -3.04
CA SER A 130 -0.66 15.55 -3.13
C SER A 130 -1.17 14.32 -3.86
N PHE A 131 -0.41 13.88 -4.86
CA PHE A 131 -0.67 12.63 -5.55
C PHE A 131 0.42 11.60 -5.21
N TYR A 132 0.03 10.34 -5.11
CA TYR A 132 0.89 9.19 -4.87
C TYR A 132 0.35 7.98 -5.64
N GLN A 133 1.25 7.09 -6.02
CA GLN A 133 0.92 5.75 -6.49
C GLN A 133 0.91 4.79 -5.30
N ALA A 134 0.12 3.72 -5.41
CA ALA A 134 0.04 2.68 -4.41
C ALA A 134 0.15 1.29 -5.07
N HIS A 135 1.01 0.45 -4.52
CA HIS A 135 1.10 -0.95 -4.91
C HIS A 135 0.52 -1.82 -3.81
N TRP A 136 -0.41 -2.69 -4.19
CA TRP A 136 -1.09 -3.60 -3.28
C TRP A 136 -0.46 -4.98 -3.42
N TYR A 137 -0.03 -5.52 -2.29
CA TYR A 137 0.54 -6.85 -2.19
C TYR A 137 -0.44 -7.78 -1.47
N VAL A 138 -0.55 -9.03 -1.94
CA VAL A 138 -1.08 -10.13 -1.15
C VAL A 138 0.04 -10.63 -0.26
N ASP A 139 -0.14 -10.55 1.07
CA ASP A 139 0.87 -11.00 2.01
C ASP A 139 0.38 -12.22 2.82
N PRO A 140 0.91 -13.43 2.57
CA PRO A 140 0.56 -14.63 3.33
C PRO A 140 1.41 -14.77 4.61
N LEU A 141 1.70 -13.65 5.28
CA LEU A 141 2.58 -13.59 6.45
C LEU A 141 2.29 -14.66 7.51
N MET A 142 1.03 -14.74 7.93
CA MET A 142 0.58 -15.65 8.99
C MET A 142 0.78 -17.13 8.62
N GLN A 143 0.67 -17.45 7.33
CA GLN A 143 0.86 -18.80 6.78
C GLN A 143 2.35 -19.10 6.63
N LEU A 144 3.13 -18.13 6.15
CA LEU A 144 4.59 -18.25 6.02
C LEU A 144 5.26 -18.54 7.36
N LEU A 145 4.79 -17.88 8.44
CA LEU A 145 5.29 -18.08 9.80
C LEU A 145 4.65 -19.29 10.51
N GLN A 146 3.72 -20.00 9.86
CA GLN A 146 2.97 -21.14 10.42
C GLN A 146 2.29 -20.82 11.76
N LEU A 147 1.86 -19.57 11.94
CA LEU A 147 1.21 -19.11 13.17
C LEU A 147 -0.25 -19.55 13.25
N VAL A 148 -0.86 -19.81 12.10
CA VAL A 148 -2.24 -20.27 11.99
C VAL A 148 -2.25 -21.75 11.60
N LEU A 149 -3.21 -22.48 12.15
CA LEU A 149 -3.39 -23.90 11.87
C LEU A 149 -3.65 -24.12 10.37
N ASP A 150 -2.87 -25.00 9.74
CA ASP A 150 -3.07 -25.44 8.37
C ASP A 150 -4.43 -26.16 8.25
N SER A 151 -5.46 -25.41 7.89
CA SER A 151 -6.79 -25.93 7.63
C SER A 151 -7.19 -25.62 6.20
N ARG A 152 -7.92 -26.55 5.57
CA ARG A 152 -8.48 -26.34 4.22
C ARG A 152 -9.52 -25.22 4.15
N CYS A 153 -9.90 -24.66 5.29
CA CYS A 153 -10.92 -23.63 5.42
C CYS A 153 -10.30 -22.22 5.40
N ILE A 154 -8.97 -22.13 5.51
CA ILE A 154 -8.24 -20.87 5.44
C ILE A 154 -7.71 -20.68 4.01
N GLU A 155 -7.74 -19.43 3.55
CA GLU A 155 -7.31 -19.05 2.21
C GLU A 155 -5.78 -19.17 2.05
N GLN A 156 -5.29 -20.26 1.47
CA GLN A 156 -3.87 -20.43 1.18
C GLN A 156 -3.48 -19.70 -0.12
N LYS A 157 -3.08 -18.44 0.00
CA LYS A 157 -2.54 -17.64 -1.12
C LYS A 157 -1.03 -17.46 -0.98
N GLY A 158 -0.34 -17.32 -2.11
CA GLY A 158 1.07 -16.95 -2.12
C GLY A 158 1.25 -15.44 -2.02
N PHE A 159 2.50 -15.01 -1.80
CA PHE A 159 2.86 -13.61 -1.96
C PHE A 159 2.72 -13.22 -3.42
N ASP A 160 1.99 -12.14 -3.70
CA ASP A 160 1.75 -11.67 -5.06
C ASP A 160 1.56 -10.14 -5.09
N VAL A 161 1.87 -9.52 -6.22
CA VAL A 161 1.56 -8.12 -6.49
C VAL A 161 0.14 -8.08 -7.06
N ALA A 162 -0.82 -7.77 -6.19
CA ALA A 162 -2.25 -7.84 -6.53
C ALA A 162 -2.65 -6.75 -7.51
N TYR A 163 -2.15 -5.54 -7.29
CA TYR A 163 -2.61 -4.36 -7.99
C TYR A 163 -1.59 -3.24 -7.93
N LEU A 164 -1.46 -2.51 -9.03
CA LEU A 164 -0.53 -1.41 -9.23
C LEU A 164 -1.33 -0.26 -9.84
N THR A 165 -1.39 0.86 -9.14
CA THR A 165 -2.21 1.99 -9.56
C THR A 165 -1.72 2.66 -10.86
N GLU A 166 -0.47 2.44 -11.25
CA GLU A 166 0.09 2.92 -12.52
C GLU A 166 -0.55 2.28 -13.75
N PHE A 167 -1.08 1.06 -13.62
CA PHE A 167 -1.78 0.38 -14.71
C PHE A 167 -3.26 0.74 -14.77
N ASP A 168 -3.79 1.35 -13.73
CA ASP A 168 -5.19 1.76 -13.68
C ASP A 168 -5.35 3.21 -14.13
N PRO A 169 -5.95 3.45 -15.30
CA PRO A 169 -6.13 4.80 -15.79
C PRO A 169 -7.20 5.56 -14.97
N LEU A 170 -8.00 4.88 -14.14
CA LEU A 170 -8.98 5.52 -13.25
C LEU A 170 -8.31 6.18 -12.03
N TRP A 171 -7.13 5.69 -11.62
CA TRP A 171 -6.48 6.11 -10.37
C TRP A 171 -6.18 7.62 -10.30
N ASN A 172 -5.83 8.23 -11.44
CA ASN A 172 -5.52 9.65 -11.54
C ASN A 172 -6.57 10.45 -12.34
N ASP A 173 -7.70 9.83 -12.70
CA ASP A 173 -8.75 10.47 -13.50
C ASP A 173 -10.11 10.32 -12.81
N ASP A 174 -10.56 11.42 -12.22
CA ASP A 174 -11.82 11.54 -11.50
C ASP A 174 -13.03 11.49 -12.43
N GLU A 175 -12.93 12.03 -13.65
CA GLU A 175 -14.01 11.97 -14.64
C GLU A 175 -14.28 10.52 -15.06
N MET A 176 -13.22 9.77 -15.33
CA MET A 176 -13.37 8.37 -15.74
C MET A 176 -13.83 7.48 -14.58
N THR A 177 -13.35 7.75 -13.37
CA THR A 177 -13.84 7.10 -12.15
C THR A 177 -15.33 7.37 -11.94
N ALA A 178 -15.79 8.61 -12.17
CA ALA A 178 -17.19 9.00 -12.07
C ALA A 178 -18.09 8.32 -13.12
N ILE A 179 -17.57 8.03 -14.31
CA ILE A 179 -18.29 7.27 -15.33
C ILE A 179 -18.54 5.82 -14.89
N ILE A 180 -17.54 5.18 -14.26
CA ILE A 180 -17.63 3.77 -13.85
C ILE A 180 -18.38 3.60 -12.53
N ASN A 181 -18.26 4.57 -11.61
CA ASN A 181 -18.89 4.56 -10.29
C ASN A 181 -19.86 5.74 -10.12
N PRO A 182 -20.99 5.77 -10.85
CA PRO A 182 -21.95 6.89 -10.79
C PRO A 182 -22.76 6.91 -9.49
N ASP A 183 -22.78 5.81 -8.74
CA ASP A 183 -23.40 5.71 -7.43
C ASP A 183 -22.68 6.54 -6.35
N SER A 184 -21.39 6.83 -6.54
CA SER A 184 -20.64 7.74 -5.67
C SER A 184 -21.31 9.11 -5.49
N PHE A 185 -22.01 9.62 -6.51
CA PHE A 185 -22.77 10.87 -6.42
C PHE A 185 -24.00 10.77 -5.51
N LEU A 186 -24.59 9.58 -5.40
CA LEU A 186 -25.76 9.34 -4.55
C LEU A 186 -25.38 9.28 -3.06
N PHE A 187 -24.17 8.80 -2.74
CA PHE A 187 -23.68 8.63 -1.37
C PHE A 187 -22.67 9.71 -0.92
N GLY A 188 -22.23 10.57 -1.83
CA GLY A 188 -21.31 11.67 -1.54
C GLY A 188 -21.97 12.91 -0.94
N ASN A 189 -23.27 12.86 -0.61
CA ASN A 189 -24.04 13.99 -0.09
C ASN A 189 -24.25 13.91 1.43
N LEU A 190 -24.32 15.06 2.09
CA LEU A 190 -24.56 15.21 3.54
C LEU A 190 -25.74 14.37 4.12
N PRO A 191 -26.87 14.16 3.41
CA PRO A 191 -27.96 13.33 3.92
C PRO A 191 -27.69 11.82 3.96
N ALA A 192 -26.64 11.32 3.29
CA ALA A 192 -26.32 9.90 3.18
C ALA A 192 -25.08 9.45 4.00
N GLN A 193 -24.37 10.39 4.63
CA GLN A 193 -23.27 10.14 5.60
C GLN A 193 -23.80 10.04 7.02
#